data_AF-A0A7S4N0W8-F1
#
_entry.id   AF-A0A7S4N0W8-F1
#
_cell.length_a   1.000
_cell.length_b   1.000
_cell.length_c   1.000
_cell.angle_alpha   90.00
_cell.angle_beta   90.00
_cell.angle_gamma   90.00
#
_symmetry.space_group_name_H-M   'P 1'
#
loop_
_entity.id
_entity.type
_entity.pdbx_description
1 polymer ?
#
loop_
_entity_poly.entity_id
_entity_poly.type
_entity_poly.pdbx_seq_one_letter_code
_entity_poly.pdbx_strand_id
1 'polypeptide(L)'
;APTCACRELGRFEPSGRRWLSGSATTVESSEQGATRHVSESYFLYPSQRDSWSIEEELYISDRKVTWSSGSRPVKNFSFEAPVLQAVWCSFQGGRMEDEMMDRQSNTLDQLPENVYLCVLMKNELAVHS
;
A
#
# COMPACT_ATOMS: atom_id res chain seq x y z
N ALA A 1 -38.17 8.64 0.00
CA ALA A 1 -36.76 8.35 0.37
C ALA A 1 -35.91 8.45 -0.89
N PRO A 2 -34.69 9.01 -0.85
CA PRO A 2 -33.81 8.96 -2.01
C PRO A 2 -33.47 7.50 -2.30
N THR A 3 -33.68 7.07 -3.54
CA THR A 3 -33.31 5.73 -4.02
C THR A 3 -31.84 5.78 -4.45
N CYS A 4 -30.97 5.09 -3.73
CA CYS A 4 -29.60 4.86 -4.16
C CYS A 4 -29.58 3.73 -5.20
N ALA A 5 -29.09 4.02 -6.41
CA ALA A 5 -28.88 3.01 -7.43
C ALA A 5 -27.40 2.61 -7.44
N CYS A 6 -27.04 1.55 -6.72
CA CYS A 6 -25.72 0.94 -6.83
C CYS A 6 -25.70 0.03 -8.06
N ARG A 7 -24.91 0.38 -9.08
CA ARG A 7 -24.64 -0.50 -10.22
C ARG A 7 -23.61 -1.54 -9.81
N GLU A 8 -23.88 -2.83 -10.02
CA GLU A 8 -22.86 -3.87 -9.81
C GLU A 8 -21.75 -3.70 -10.85
N LEU A 9 -20.53 -3.38 -10.38
CA LEU A 9 -19.35 -3.17 -11.21
C LEU A 9 -18.48 -4.44 -11.37
N GLY A 10 -18.94 -5.57 -10.82
CA GLY A 10 -18.23 -6.84 -10.83
C GLY A 10 -17.34 -7.06 -9.60
N ARG A 11 -16.49 -8.08 -9.67
CA ARG A 11 -15.62 -8.49 -8.56
C ARG A 11 -14.32 -7.67 -8.61
N PHE A 12 -13.98 -7.02 -7.50
CA PHE A 12 -12.71 -6.32 -7.36
C PHE A 12 -11.55 -7.32 -7.31
N GLU A 13 -10.49 -7.04 -8.07
CA GLU A 13 -9.22 -7.76 -8.01
C GLU A 13 -8.11 -6.71 -7.82
N PRO A 14 -7.29 -6.83 -6.75
CA PRO A 14 -6.24 -5.86 -6.48
C PRO A 14 -5.20 -5.86 -7.59
N SER A 15 -4.72 -4.66 -7.93
CA SER A 15 -3.77 -4.48 -9.04
C SER A 15 -2.45 -5.21 -8.79
N GLY A 16 -1.94 -5.12 -7.56
CA GLY A 16 -0.69 -5.77 -7.13
C GLY A 16 -0.70 -7.29 -7.31
N ARG A 17 -1.87 -7.94 -7.20
CA ARG A 17 -1.99 -9.38 -7.47
C ARG A 17 -1.62 -9.72 -8.90
N ARG A 18 -2.09 -8.94 -9.88
CA ARG A 18 -1.75 -9.15 -11.29
C ARG A 18 -0.24 -8.99 -11.53
N TRP A 19 0.35 -7.97 -10.90
CA TRP A 19 1.79 -7.69 -11.01
C TRP A 19 2.65 -8.79 -10.41
N LEU A 20 2.29 -9.30 -9.24
CA LEU A 20 3.05 -10.36 -8.58
C LEU A 20 2.78 -11.75 -9.16
N SER A 21 1.58 -12.00 -9.70
CA SER A 21 1.22 -13.25 -10.37
C SER A 21 1.94 -13.48 -11.70
N GLY A 22 2.44 -12.42 -12.35
CA GLY A 22 3.22 -12.52 -13.59
C GLY A 22 4.66 -13.01 -13.40
N SER A 23 5.16 -13.08 -12.16
CA SER A 23 6.58 -13.39 -11.87
C SER A 23 6.80 -14.63 -10.99
N ALA A 24 5.75 -15.31 -10.51
CA ALA A 24 5.89 -16.62 -9.88
C ALA A 24 4.53 -17.32 -9.72
N THR A 25 3.96 -17.85 -10.80
CA THR A 25 3.42 -19.21 -10.70
C THR A 25 4.59 -20.20 -10.70
N THR A 26 5.45 -20.10 -9.70
CA THR A 26 6.09 -21.32 -9.21
C THR A 26 5.02 -21.98 -8.38
N VAL A 27 4.16 -22.74 -9.05
CA VAL A 27 3.63 -23.94 -8.41
C VAL A 27 4.90 -24.75 -8.13
N GLU A 28 5.50 -24.54 -6.97
CA GLU A 28 6.36 -25.56 -6.40
C GLU A 28 5.41 -26.72 -6.14
N SER A 29 5.26 -27.59 -7.13
CA SER A 29 4.86 -28.96 -6.94
C SER A 29 5.96 -29.59 -6.08
N SER A 30 5.94 -29.27 -4.80
CA SER A 30 6.61 -30.06 -3.78
C SER A 30 5.95 -31.42 -3.85
N GLU A 31 6.72 -32.48 -4.09
CA GLU A 31 6.27 -33.87 -4.17
C GLU A 31 5.66 -34.41 -2.85
N GLN A 32 5.23 -33.52 -1.95
CA GLN A 32 4.56 -33.80 -0.68
C GLN A 32 3.47 -32.76 -0.42
N GLY A 33 2.38 -32.77 -1.22
CA GLY A 33 1.00 -32.45 -0.81
C GLY A 33 0.66 -31.23 0.06
N ALA A 34 1.55 -30.24 0.22
CA ALA A 34 1.33 -29.08 1.07
C ALA A 34 1.31 -27.81 0.22
N THR A 35 0.12 -27.38 -0.20
CA THR A 35 -0.10 -26.04 -0.74
C THR A 35 0.19 -25.02 0.36
N ARG A 36 1.36 -24.38 0.32
CA ARG A 36 1.70 -23.27 1.22
C ARG A 36 0.75 -22.11 0.92
N HIS A 37 -0.19 -21.87 1.83
CA HIS A 37 -1.14 -20.77 1.72
C HIS A 37 -0.37 -19.44 1.83
N VAL A 38 -0.22 -18.73 0.71
CA VAL A 38 0.34 -17.38 0.71
C VAL A 38 -0.74 -16.45 1.26
N SER A 39 -0.47 -15.78 2.38
CA SER A 39 -1.36 -14.75 2.89
C SER A 39 -1.25 -13.51 2.01
N GLU A 40 -2.36 -13.08 1.41
CA GLU A 40 -2.46 -11.89 0.57
C GLU A 40 -3.38 -10.89 1.25
N SER A 41 -3.00 -9.62 1.26
CA SER A 41 -3.83 -8.53 1.80
C SER A 41 -3.58 -7.24 1.05
N TYR A 42 -4.55 -6.33 1.02
CA TYR A 42 -4.41 -5.04 0.36
C TYR A 42 -5.15 -3.93 1.09
N PHE A 43 -4.70 -2.70 0.86
CA PHE A 43 -5.33 -1.47 1.35
C PHE A 43 -5.43 -0.47 0.20
N LEU A 44 -6.60 0.15 0.07
CA LEU A 44 -6.83 1.26 -0.85
C LEU A 44 -6.85 2.57 -0.08
N TYR A 45 -6.15 3.56 -0.62
CA TYR A 45 -6.05 4.91 -0.09
C TYR A 45 -6.50 5.89 -1.17
N PRO A 46 -7.09 7.04 -0.83
CA PRO A 46 -7.25 8.13 -1.79
C PRO A 46 -5.89 8.50 -2.37
N SER A 47 -5.82 8.68 -3.69
CA SER A 47 -4.62 9.18 -4.34
C SER A 47 -4.31 10.58 -3.83
N GLN A 48 -3.09 10.77 -3.35
CA GLN A 48 -2.59 12.07 -2.90
C GLN A 48 -1.58 12.67 -3.89
N ARG A 49 -1.09 11.87 -4.85
CA ARG A 49 0.05 12.25 -5.72
C ARG A 49 -0.32 12.38 -7.20
N ASP A 50 -1.32 11.63 -7.66
CA ASP A 50 -1.72 11.61 -9.06
C ASP A 50 -3.16 12.11 -9.18
N SER A 51 -3.33 13.30 -9.78
CA SER A 51 -4.64 13.90 -10.03
C SER A 51 -5.49 13.12 -11.05
N TRP A 52 -4.88 12.17 -11.77
CA TRP A 52 -5.55 11.28 -12.71
C TRP A 52 -5.90 9.92 -12.10
N SER A 53 -5.38 9.62 -10.91
CA SER A 53 -5.75 8.44 -10.15
C SER A 53 -6.65 8.83 -8.99
N ILE A 54 -7.71 8.06 -8.75
CA ILE A 54 -8.57 8.27 -7.57
C ILE A 54 -7.99 7.56 -6.36
N GLU A 55 -7.22 6.48 -6.57
CA GLU A 55 -6.82 5.54 -5.52
C GLU A 55 -5.34 5.13 -5.64
N GLU A 56 -4.67 4.98 -4.51
CA GLU A 56 -3.41 4.26 -4.37
C GLU A 56 -3.68 2.93 -3.66
N GLU A 57 -2.96 1.87 -4.03
CA GLU A 57 -3.08 0.54 -3.45
C GLU A 57 -1.74 0.13 -2.83
N LEU A 58 -1.78 -0.41 -1.61
CA LEU A 58 -0.70 -1.22 -1.04
C LEU A 58 -1.15 -2.68 -1.03
N TYR A 59 -0.49 -3.51 -1.83
CA TYR A 59 -0.70 -4.95 -1.91
C TYR A 59 0.44 -5.69 -1.23
N ILE A 60 0.12 -6.70 -0.42
CA ILE A 60 1.07 -7.51 0.36
C ILE A 60 0.88 -8.97 -0.02
N SER A 61 1.96 -9.67 -0.34
CA SER A 61 1.97 -11.11 -0.64
C SER A 61 3.27 -11.75 -0.16
N ASP A 62 3.19 -12.58 0.89
CA ASP A 62 4.33 -13.20 1.58
C ASP A 62 5.42 -12.19 1.97
N ARG A 63 6.45 -12.06 1.13
CA ARG A 63 7.65 -11.23 1.34
C ARG A 63 7.70 -9.99 0.47
N LYS A 64 6.60 -9.67 -0.21
CA LYS A 64 6.53 -8.58 -1.18
C LYS A 64 5.47 -7.57 -0.79
N VAL A 65 5.79 -6.30 -1.04
CA VAL A 65 4.84 -5.20 -0.99
C VAL A 65 4.86 -4.48 -2.33
N THR A 66 3.71 -4.30 -2.95
CA THR A 66 3.53 -3.54 -4.19
C THR A 66 2.70 -2.31 -3.88
N TRP A 67 3.26 -1.13 -4.19
CA TRP A 67 2.52 0.12 -4.22
C TRP A 67 2.13 0.44 -5.65
N SER A 68 0.85 0.70 -5.89
CA SER A 68 0.33 1.18 -7.17
C SER A 68 -0.50 2.45 -7.01
N SER A 69 -0.55 3.27 -8.07
CA SER A 69 -1.49 4.37 -8.23
C SER A 69 -2.42 4.03 -9.38
N GLY A 70 -3.70 3.87 -9.07
CA GLY A 70 -4.69 3.27 -9.95
C GLY A 70 -4.27 1.86 -10.33
N SER A 71 -4.23 1.56 -11.63
CA SER A 71 -3.79 0.27 -12.13
C SER A 71 -2.27 0.17 -12.41
N ARG A 72 -1.49 1.22 -12.10
CA ARG A 72 -0.07 1.31 -12.45
C ARG A 72 0.80 1.06 -11.22
N PRO A 73 1.77 0.13 -11.29
CA PRO A 73 2.69 -0.13 -10.19
C PRO A 73 3.67 1.03 -10.11
N VAL A 74 3.79 1.61 -8.94
CA VAL A 74 4.74 2.69 -8.65
C VAL A 74 6.03 2.10 -8.12
N LYS A 75 5.95 1.19 -7.15
CA LYS A 75 7.13 0.60 -6.51
C LYS A 75 6.84 -0.80 -6.00
N ASN A 76 7.88 -1.64 -6.02
CA ASN A 76 7.85 -2.98 -5.44
C ASN A 76 8.98 -3.10 -4.43
N PHE A 77 8.68 -3.73 -3.30
CA PHE A 77 9.60 -4.00 -2.22
C PHE A 77 9.64 -5.51 -2.00
N SER A 78 10.84 -6.04 -1.81
CA SER A 78 11.06 -7.45 -1.48
C SER A 78 11.86 -7.52 -0.20
N PHE A 79 11.42 -8.36 0.72
CA PHE A 79 12.00 -8.51 2.05
C PHE A 79 12.50 -9.94 2.26
N GLU A 80 13.43 -10.12 3.19
CA GLU A 80 13.97 -11.44 3.49
C GLU A 80 12.98 -12.29 4.31
N ALA A 81 12.19 -11.65 5.17
CA ALA A 81 11.20 -12.28 6.04
C ALA A 81 9.75 -11.93 5.63
N PRO A 82 8.76 -12.80 5.94
CA PRO A 82 7.35 -12.52 5.64
C PRO A 82 6.88 -11.20 6.25
N VAL A 83 6.17 -10.42 5.44
CA VAL A 83 5.56 -9.15 5.82
C VAL A 83 4.30 -9.45 6.63
N LEU A 84 4.26 -8.94 7.85
CA LEU A 84 3.09 -9.04 8.73
C LEU A 84 2.10 -7.91 8.44
N GLN A 85 2.61 -6.70 8.18
CA GLN A 85 1.79 -5.53 7.89
C GLN A 85 2.61 -4.49 7.12
N ALA A 86 1.97 -3.74 6.23
CA ALA A 86 2.56 -2.57 5.59
C ALA A 86 1.54 -1.43 5.59
N VAL A 87 1.96 -0.23 6.03
CA VAL A 87 1.09 0.95 6.13
C VAL A 87 1.85 2.21 5.74
N TRP A 88 1.12 3.15 5.14
CA TRP A 88 1.58 4.53 5.07
C TRP A 88 1.48 5.16 6.47
N CYS A 89 2.56 5.81 6.89
CA CYS A 89 2.72 6.40 8.21
C CYS A 89 3.37 7.79 8.07
N SER A 90 3.10 8.70 9.01
CA SER A 90 3.81 9.98 9.08
C SER A 90 4.35 10.19 10.48
N PHE A 91 5.59 10.68 10.57
CA PHE A 91 6.20 11.03 11.85
C PHE A 91 6.14 12.55 12.02
N GLN A 92 5.71 13.01 13.19
CA GLN A 92 5.83 14.42 13.53
C GLN A 92 7.32 14.75 13.72
N GLY A 93 7.84 15.68 12.92
CA GLY A 93 9.17 16.25 13.15
C GLY A 93 9.18 16.91 14.53
N GLY A 94 10.06 16.45 15.42
CA GLY A 94 10.18 17.00 16.75
C GLY A 94 10.70 18.42 16.74
N ARG A 95 9.80 19.41 16.68
CA ARG A 95 9.99 20.74 17.26
C ARG A 95 8.65 21.24 17.81
N MET A 96 8.48 21.10 19.13
CA MET A 96 7.43 21.79 19.89
C MET A 96 7.61 23.33 19.92
N GLU A 97 8.48 23.90 19.09
CA GLU A 97 8.78 25.34 19.08
C GLU A 97 8.11 26.12 17.92
N ASP A 98 7.35 25.47 17.04
CA ASP A 98 6.73 26.14 15.87
C ASP A 98 5.19 26.25 15.93
N GLU A 99 4.58 26.05 17.09
CA GLU A 99 3.12 26.25 17.28
C GLU A 99 2.68 27.73 17.15
N MET A 100 3.55 28.65 16.72
CA MET A 100 3.23 30.06 16.55
C MET A 100 3.12 30.55 15.09
N MET A 101 3.31 29.70 14.06
CA MET A 101 3.31 30.18 12.66
C MET A 101 2.44 29.44 11.64
N ASP A 102 1.58 28.48 12.01
CA ASP A 102 0.71 27.79 11.02
C ASP A 102 -0.74 28.28 11.00
N ARG A 103 -0.93 29.60 10.99
CA ARG A 103 -2.25 30.21 10.68
C ARG A 103 -2.39 30.80 9.27
N GLN A 104 -1.39 30.70 8.41
CA GLN A 104 -1.46 31.29 7.06
C GLN A 104 -0.69 30.52 5.99
N SER A 105 -1.16 29.33 5.60
CA SER A 105 -0.83 28.75 4.29
C SER A 105 -1.88 27.73 3.88
N ASN A 106 -3.01 28.27 3.41
CA ASN A 106 -4.01 27.53 2.65
C ASN A 106 -3.38 27.18 1.29
N THR A 107 -2.66 26.06 1.20
CA THR A 107 -2.15 25.53 -0.08
C THR A 107 -2.49 24.05 -0.16
N LEU A 108 -3.54 23.75 -0.93
CA LEU A 108 -4.21 22.46 -1.05
C LEU A 108 -3.37 21.38 -1.78
N ASP A 109 -2.07 21.58 -1.99
CA ASP A 109 -1.26 20.77 -2.92
C ASP A 109 0.10 20.30 -2.37
N GLN A 110 0.39 20.52 -1.08
CA GLN A 110 1.61 19.96 -0.48
C GLN A 110 1.29 18.66 0.26
N LEU A 111 1.65 17.55 -0.39
CA LEU A 111 1.84 16.26 0.27
C LEU A 111 2.69 16.49 1.53
N PRO A 112 2.36 15.87 2.68
CA PRO A 112 3.20 16.01 3.86
C PRO A 112 4.61 15.49 3.51
N GLU A 113 5.64 16.32 3.68
CA GLU A 113 7.05 15.96 3.42
C GLU A 113 7.56 14.80 4.30
N ASN A 114 6.68 14.24 5.13
CA ASN A 114 6.96 13.24 6.16
C ASN A 114 6.07 11.99 6.03
N VAL A 115 5.74 11.54 4.81
CA VAL A 115 5.02 10.27 4.59
C VAL A 115 6.02 9.16 4.27
N TYR A 116 5.92 8.05 5.00
CA TYR A 116 6.79 6.89 4.88
C TYR A 116 5.95 5.62 4.72
N LEU A 117 6.50 4.62 4.04
CA LEU A 117 6.01 3.25 4.08
C LEU A 117 6.69 2.51 5.24
N CYS A 118 5.89 2.19 6.25
CA CYS A 118 6.29 1.35 7.38
C CYS A 118 5.95 -0.11 7.05
N VAL A 119 6.94 -1.01 7.06
CA VAL A 119 6.76 -2.45 6.81
C VAL A 119 7.21 -3.26 8.03
N LEU A 120 6.24 -3.90 8.69
CA LEU A 120 6.46 -4.72 9.87
C LEU A 120 6.69 -6.18 9.48
N MET A 121 7.79 -6.72 9.95
CA MET A 121 8.16 -8.13 9.91
C MET A 121 8.32 -8.66 11.34
N LYS A 122 8.53 -9.97 11.51
CA LYS A 122 8.57 -10.61 12.84
C LYS A 122 9.56 -9.96 13.83
N ASN A 123 10.74 -9.55 13.35
CA ASN A 123 11.82 -9.04 14.19
C ASN A 123 12.32 -7.65 13.76
N GLU A 124 11.65 -7.01 12.79
CA GLU A 124 12.16 -5.81 12.14
C GLU A 124 11.02 -4.93 11.65
N LEU A 125 11.22 -3.61 11.76
CA LEU A 125 10.38 -2.59 11.13
C LEU A 125 11.24 -1.84 10.11
N ALA A 126 10.96 -2.02 8.83
CA ALA A 126 11.58 -1.27 7.76
C ALA A 126 10.78 0.00 7.48
N VAL A 127 11.46 1.14 7.31
CA VAL A 127 10.82 2.43 7.02
C VAL A 127 11.42 2.97 5.72
N HIS A 128 10.56 3.23 4.73
CA HIS A 128 10.96 3.79 3.43
C HIS A 128 10.31 5.16 3.21
N SER A 129 11.11 6.17 2.83
CA SER A 129 10.63 7.44 2.26
C SER A 129 10.21 7.28 0.81
#